data_AF-A0A9W7L9M0-F1
#
_entry.id   AF-A0A9W7L9M0-F1
#
_cell.length_a   1.000
_cell.length_b   1.000
_cell.length_c   1.000
_cell.angle_alpha   90.00
_cell.angle_beta   90.00
_cell.angle_gamma   90.00
#
_symmetry.space_group_name_H-M   'P 1'
#
loop_
_entity.id
_entity.type
_entity.pdbx_description
1 polymer ?
#
loop_
_entity_poly.entity_id
_entity_poly.type
_entity_poly.pdbx_seq_one_letter_code
_entity_poly.pdbx_strand_id
1 'polypeptide(L)'
;MELRTCREIVEKIVMQLTVFWGGELADGVADQLKQEAPDGFEVEVVAMQSYGKSDLEAFKETQMVAVFLLQTAENNQPPEDASKFLRYFKRKTHPETMLTDKLKFAVLGLGDSNLLLDRQTTGAKDCNACGQLLDSRLEALGATRIHELGLADERTGMEEVEPWIKGLWEALGKIE
;
A
#
# COMPACT_ATOMS: atom_id res chain seq x y z
N MET A 1 52.10 5.35 -16.95
CA MET A 1 51.61 6.50 -16.15
C MET A 1 50.09 6.36 -16.09
N GLU A 2 49.65 5.41 -15.28
CA GLU A 2 48.24 5.00 -15.14
C GLU A 2 47.74 5.52 -13.80
N LEU A 3 46.83 6.49 -13.85
CA LEU A 3 45.92 6.82 -12.76
C LEU A 3 44.57 7.16 -13.40
N ARG A 4 43.89 6.12 -13.89
CA ARG A 4 42.44 6.16 -14.03
C ARG A 4 41.90 5.78 -12.66
N THR A 5 41.54 6.80 -11.90
CA THR A 5 40.92 6.71 -10.58
C THR A 5 39.84 5.65 -10.60
N CYS A 6 40.00 4.64 -9.74
CA CYS A 6 39.03 3.60 -9.43
C CYS A 6 37.68 4.26 -9.15
N ARG A 7 36.79 4.21 -10.12
CA ARG A 7 35.37 4.48 -9.95
C ARG A 7 34.87 3.28 -9.15
N GLU A 8 34.79 3.43 -7.83
CA GLU A 8 34.09 2.49 -6.96
C GLU A 8 32.64 2.41 -7.45
N ILE A 9 32.37 1.42 -8.30
CA ILE A 9 31.02 0.95 -8.57
C ILE A 9 30.66 0.14 -7.32
N VAL A 10 30.28 0.83 -6.25
CA VAL A 10 29.45 0.21 -5.23
C VAL A 10 28.08 0.12 -5.89
N GLU A 11 27.68 -1.06 -6.33
CA GLU A 11 26.28 -1.33 -6.67
C GLU A 11 25.47 -0.98 -5.41
N LYS A 12 24.88 0.21 -5.39
CA LYS A 12 23.98 0.63 -4.33
C LYS A 12 22.81 -0.33 -4.39
N ILE A 13 22.63 -1.14 -3.35
CA ILE A 13 21.46 -2.01 -3.24
C ILE A 13 20.24 -1.09 -3.29
N VAL A 14 19.45 -1.21 -4.34
CA VAL A 14 18.19 -0.49 -4.51
C VAL A 14 17.09 -1.40 -4.01
N MET A 15 16.26 -0.89 -3.11
CA MET A 15 15.10 -1.61 -2.64
C MET A 15 13.92 -1.37 -3.61
N GLN A 16 13.40 -2.45 -4.18
CA GLN A 16 12.18 -2.39 -4.99
C GLN A 16 10.97 -2.24 -4.06
N LEU A 17 10.17 -1.22 -4.30
CA LEU A 17 8.90 -1.00 -3.62
C LEU A 17 7.78 -0.97 -4.65
N THR A 18 6.78 -1.85 -4.51
CA THR A 18 5.58 -1.81 -5.35
C THR A 18 4.45 -1.11 -4.62
N VAL A 19 3.89 -0.06 -5.21
CA VAL A 19 2.77 0.71 -4.68
C VAL A 19 1.53 0.38 -5.49
N PHE A 20 0.61 -0.35 -4.87
CA PHE A 20 -0.68 -0.66 -5.45
C PHE A 20 -1.69 0.41 -5.09
N TRP A 21 -2.44 0.90 -6.07
CA TRP A 21 -3.50 1.88 -5.83
C TRP A 21 -4.84 1.45 -6.43
N GLY A 22 -5.91 1.92 -5.81
CA GLY A 22 -7.28 1.74 -6.28
C GLY A 22 -8.18 2.91 -5.90
N GLY A 23 -8.78 3.55 -6.90
CA GLY A 23 -9.46 4.84 -6.77
C GLY A 23 -8.58 6.04 -7.13
N GLU A 24 -9.21 7.13 -7.56
CA GLU A 24 -8.54 8.35 -8.06
C GLU A 24 -7.70 9.05 -6.98
N LEU A 25 -8.20 9.12 -5.73
CA LEU A 25 -7.42 9.69 -4.63
C LEU A 25 -6.18 8.84 -4.33
N ALA A 26 -6.29 7.52 -4.46
CA ALA A 26 -5.18 6.60 -4.21
C ALA A 26 -4.10 6.73 -5.29
N ASP A 27 -4.47 6.97 -6.55
CA ASP A 27 -3.53 7.23 -7.64
C ASP A 27 -2.71 8.51 -7.37
N GLY A 28 -3.39 9.60 -6.98
CA GLY A 28 -2.73 10.86 -6.63
C GLY A 28 -1.73 10.71 -5.47
N VAL A 29 -2.10 9.97 -4.42
CA VAL A 29 -1.19 9.67 -3.30
C VAL A 29 -0.05 8.72 -3.72
N ALA A 30 -0.30 7.81 -4.66
CA ALA A 30 0.75 6.93 -5.21
C ALA A 30 1.81 7.73 -5.97
N ASP A 31 1.39 8.70 -6.77
CA ASP A 31 2.27 9.61 -7.49
C ASP A 31 3.08 10.48 -6.53
N GLN A 32 2.44 11.00 -5.46
CA GLN A 32 3.13 11.73 -4.41
C GLN A 32 4.21 10.87 -3.75
N LEU A 33 3.87 9.66 -3.30
CA LEU A 33 4.81 8.74 -2.67
C LEU A 33 5.98 8.44 -3.63
N LYS A 34 5.72 8.20 -4.91
CA LYS A 34 6.79 7.99 -5.90
C LYS A 34 7.71 9.21 -6.05
N GLN A 35 7.16 10.42 -6.05
CA GLN A 35 7.94 11.66 -6.18
C GLN A 35 8.80 11.95 -4.94
N GLU A 36 8.32 11.54 -3.76
CA GLU A 36 9.00 11.71 -2.48
C GLU A 36 9.96 10.56 -2.13
N ALA A 37 10.11 9.57 -3.03
CA ALA A 37 10.95 8.40 -2.81
C ALA A 37 12.40 8.81 -2.48
N PRO A 38 12.93 8.42 -1.31
CA PRO A 38 14.33 8.68 -0.96
C PRO A 38 15.29 7.92 -1.87
N ASP A 39 16.53 8.40 -1.94
CA ASP A 39 17.60 7.69 -2.63
C ASP A 39 17.77 6.26 -2.11
N GLY A 40 17.86 5.28 -3.01
CA GLY A 40 17.97 3.86 -2.66
C GLY A 40 16.65 3.09 -2.73
N PHE A 41 15.57 3.77 -3.09
CA PHE A 41 14.29 3.14 -3.40
C PHE A 41 13.99 3.27 -4.89
N GLU A 42 13.52 2.18 -5.50
CA GLU A 42 12.89 2.23 -6.81
C GLU A 42 11.41 1.87 -6.64
N VAL A 43 10.56 2.85 -6.93
CA VAL A 43 9.11 2.77 -6.71
C VAL A 43 8.39 2.49 -8.01
N GLU A 44 7.77 1.32 -8.08
CA GLU A 44 6.83 0.95 -9.13
C GLU A 44 5.41 1.23 -8.67
N VAL A 45 4.66 2.02 -9.44
CA VAL A 45 3.25 2.35 -9.16
C VAL A 45 2.37 1.52 -10.08
N VAL A 46 1.41 0.81 -9.49
CA VAL A 46 0.60 -0.19 -10.19
C VAL A 46 -0.87 -0.05 -9.81
N ALA A 47 -1.72 0.16 -10.80
CA ALA A 47 -3.17 0.11 -10.60
C ALA A 47 -3.60 -1.32 -10.22
N MET A 48 -4.42 -1.46 -9.17
CA MET A 48 -4.92 -2.77 -8.72
C MET A 48 -5.68 -3.53 -9.82
N GLN A 49 -6.35 -2.82 -10.73
CA GLN A 49 -7.07 -3.42 -11.87
C GLN A 49 -6.16 -4.09 -12.91
N SER A 50 -4.87 -3.70 -12.94
CA SER A 50 -3.89 -4.28 -13.87
C SER A 50 -3.51 -5.71 -13.49
N TYR A 51 -3.79 -6.14 -12.24
CA TYR A 51 -3.45 -7.48 -11.77
C TYR A 51 -4.54 -8.49 -12.13
N GLY A 52 -4.17 -9.43 -13.01
CA GLY A 52 -4.96 -10.60 -13.33
C GLY A 52 -4.78 -11.71 -12.30
N LYS A 53 -5.40 -12.87 -12.58
CA LYS A 53 -5.30 -14.03 -11.67
C LYS A 53 -3.86 -14.50 -11.51
N SER A 54 -3.07 -14.52 -12.58
CA SER A 54 -1.66 -14.95 -12.54
C SER A 54 -0.79 -14.05 -11.66
N ASP A 55 -1.00 -12.73 -11.76
CA ASP A 55 -0.21 -11.74 -11.01
C ASP A 55 -0.53 -11.81 -9.52
N LEU A 56 -1.81 -12.02 -9.18
CA LEU A 56 -2.25 -12.25 -7.81
C LEU A 56 -1.71 -13.55 -7.21
N GLU A 57 -1.54 -14.60 -8.02
CA GLU A 57 -0.91 -15.84 -7.56
C GLU A 57 0.60 -15.68 -7.35
N ALA A 58 1.26 -14.75 -8.03
CA ALA A 58 2.69 -14.48 -7.85
C ALA A 58 3.05 -14.01 -6.43
N PHE A 59 2.10 -13.41 -5.70
CA PHE A 59 2.25 -13.08 -4.27
C PHE A 59 2.59 -14.29 -3.38
N LYS A 60 2.30 -15.52 -3.83
CA LYS A 60 2.60 -16.75 -3.09
C LYS A 60 4.04 -17.21 -3.25
N GLU A 61 4.65 -16.84 -4.37
CA GLU A 61 5.93 -17.39 -4.79
C GLU A 61 7.08 -16.42 -4.53
N THR A 62 6.83 -15.12 -4.77
CA THR A 62 7.85 -14.07 -4.77
C THR A 62 7.87 -13.29 -3.47
N GLN A 63 9.09 -12.96 -2.99
CA GLN A 63 9.26 -12.01 -1.89
C GLN A 63 9.07 -10.58 -2.38
N MET A 64 8.22 -9.80 -1.71
CA MET A 64 7.84 -8.45 -2.11
C MET A 64 7.71 -7.54 -0.90
N VAL A 65 8.10 -6.27 -1.09
CA VAL A 65 7.73 -5.15 -0.20
C VAL A 65 6.69 -4.32 -0.95
N ALA A 66 5.50 -4.18 -0.39
CA ALA A 66 4.39 -3.51 -1.06
C ALA A 66 3.67 -2.49 -0.17
N VAL A 67 3.21 -1.40 -0.78
CA VAL A 67 2.31 -0.43 -0.17
C VAL A 67 0.97 -0.51 -0.88
N PHE A 68 -0.12 -0.52 -0.13
CA PHE A 68 -1.47 -0.57 -0.66
C PHE A 68 -2.21 0.72 -0.30
N LEU A 69 -2.54 1.51 -1.31
CA LEU A 69 -3.34 2.72 -1.20
C LEU A 69 -4.74 2.36 -1.70
N LEU A 70 -5.75 2.41 -0.83
CA LEU A 70 -7.08 1.93 -1.19
C LEU A 70 -8.17 2.89 -0.74
N GLN A 71 -8.86 3.46 -1.72
CA GLN A 71 -10.03 4.27 -1.48
C GLN A 71 -11.22 3.41 -1.03
N THR A 72 -12.06 3.96 -0.16
CA THR A 72 -13.38 3.42 0.18
C THR A 72 -14.44 4.32 -0.43
N ALA A 73 -15.23 3.78 -1.35
CA ALA A 73 -16.36 4.49 -1.96
C ALA A 73 -17.62 4.37 -1.07
N GLU A 74 -18.75 4.84 -1.59
CA GLU A 74 -20.04 4.72 -0.92
C GLU A 74 -20.37 3.27 -0.53
N ASN A 75 -21.16 3.10 0.53
CA ASN A 75 -21.61 1.80 1.03
C ASN A 75 -20.46 0.84 1.42
N ASN A 76 -19.31 1.37 1.86
CA ASN A 76 -18.15 0.61 2.29
C ASN A 76 -17.64 -0.37 1.21
N GLN A 77 -17.73 0.03 -0.06
CA GLN A 77 -17.25 -0.75 -1.19
C GLN A 77 -15.94 -0.19 -1.74
N PRO A 78 -15.06 -1.05 -2.27
CA PRO A 78 -13.90 -0.57 -3.01
C PRO A 78 -14.37 0.07 -4.33
N PRO A 79 -13.60 1.00 -4.91
CA PRO A 79 -13.76 1.42 -6.29
C PRO A 79 -13.73 0.21 -7.25
N GLU A 80 -14.28 0.39 -8.45
CA GLU A 80 -14.39 -0.70 -9.43
C GLU A 80 -13.02 -1.30 -9.79
N ASP A 81 -12.01 -0.44 -9.96
CA ASP A 81 -10.64 -0.80 -10.29
C ASP A 81 -9.92 -1.62 -9.19
N ALA A 82 -10.39 -1.55 -7.94
CA ALA A 82 -9.82 -2.28 -6.81
C ALA A 82 -10.63 -3.53 -6.42
N SER A 83 -11.87 -3.65 -6.91
CA SER A 83 -12.83 -4.65 -6.44
C SER A 83 -12.33 -6.10 -6.61
N LYS A 84 -11.74 -6.42 -7.77
CA LYS A 84 -11.19 -7.77 -8.02
C LYS A 84 -10.01 -8.11 -7.11
N PHE A 85 -9.15 -7.12 -6.86
CA PHE A 85 -7.95 -7.22 -6.04
C PHE A 85 -8.32 -7.49 -4.57
N LEU A 86 -9.16 -6.64 -3.98
CA LEU A 86 -9.62 -6.82 -2.60
C LEU A 86 -10.38 -8.15 -2.42
N ARG A 87 -11.20 -8.53 -3.40
CA ARG A 87 -11.93 -9.81 -3.38
C ARG A 87 -11.01 -11.02 -3.36
N TYR A 88 -9.82 -10.94 -3.96
CA TYR A 88 -8.84 -12.04 -3.94
C TYR A 88 -8.38 -12.34 -2.52
N PHE A 89 -7.80 -11.35 -1.82
CA PHE A 89 -7.28 -11.51 -0.46
C PHE A 89 -8.38 -11.79 0.59
N LYS A 90 -9.63 -11.40 0.31
CA LYS A 90 -10.79 -11.73 1.16
C LYS A 90 -11.20 -13.20 1.14
N ARG A 91 -10.76 -14.00 0.14
CA ARG A 91 -11.21 -15.41 0.03
C ARG A 91 -10.77 -16.21 1.25
N LYS A 92 -11.73 -16.89 1.87
CA LYS A 92 -11.51 -17.79 3.02
C LYS A 92 -10.82 -19.11 2.63
N THR A 93 -10.67 -19.38 1.33
CA THR A 93 -10.01 -20.58 0.81
C THR A 93 -8.48 -20.46 0.83
N HIS A 94 -7.94 -19.27 1.05
CA HIS A 94 -6.50 -19.08 1.18
C HIS A 94 -6.02 -19.62 2.53
N PRO A 95 -4.90 -20.37 2.56
CA PRO A 95 -4.27 -20.76 3.81
C PRO A 95 -3.78 -19.51 4.55
N GLU A 96 -3.83 -19.54 5.88
CA GLU A 96 -3.38 -18.42 6.75
C GLU A 96 -1.87 -18.16 6.65
N THR A 97 -1.11 -19.07 6.04
CA THR A 97 0.34 -18.93 5.81
C THR A 97 0.67 -18.53 4.37
N MET A 98 -0.33 -18.15 3.57
CA MET A 98 -0.17 -17.88 2.13
C MET A 98 0.94 -16.86 1.82
N LEU A 99 1.12 -15.87 2.69
CA LEU A 99 2.03 -14.73 2.52
C LEU A 99 3.19 -14.73 3.53
N THR A 100 3.32 -15.78 4.35
CA THR A 100 4.42 -15.93 5.31
C THR A 100 5.76 -15.88 4.59
N ASP A 101 6.64 -14.97 5.04
CA ASP A 101 7.95 -14.68 4.43
C ASP A 101 7.91 -14.23 2.96
N LYS A 102 6.72 -13.97 2.40
CA LYS A 102 6.52 -13.52 1.02
C LYS A 102 6.19 -12.05 0.91
N LEU A 103 5.43 -11.50 1.86
CA LEU A 103 4.97 -10.12 1.77
C LEU A 103 5.30 -9.33 3.04
N LYS A 104 6.06 -8.25 2.86
CA LYS A 104 6.16 -7.14 3.82
C LYS A 104 5.27 -6.01 3.32
N PHE A 105 4.36 -5.46 4.14
CA PHE A 105 3.34 -4.53 3.64
C PHE A 105 2.99 -3.35 4.55
N ALA A 106 2.51 -2.26 3.95
CA ALA A 106 1.80 -1.19 4.63
C ALA A 106 0.52 -0.83 3.86
N VAL A 107 -0.50 -0.32 4.55
CA VAL A 107 -1.78 0.08 3.95
C VAL A 107 -2.14 1.49 4.39
N LEU A 108 -2.60 2.32 3.46
CA LEU A 108 -3.29 3.58 3.72
C LEU A 108 -4.69 3.52 3.13
N GLY A 109 -5.69 3.63 3.99
CA GLY A 109 -7.08 3.84 3.58
C GLY A 109 -7.31 5.31 3.24
N LEU A 110 -8.02 5.56 2.13
CA LEU A 110 -8.54 6.87 1.77
C LEU A 110 -10.07 6.83 1.80
N GLY A 111 -10.66 7.48 2.79
CA GLY A 111 -12.10 7.48 3.00
C GLY A 111 -12.68 8.89 2.90
N ASP A 112 -13.99 8.98 2.78
CA ASP A 112 -14.71 10.25 2.89
C ASP A 112 -15.88 10.05 3.85
N SER A 113 -15.78 10.65 5.04
CA SER A 113 -16.87 10.56 6.01
C SER A 113 -18.10 11.39 5.62
N ASN A 114 -18.05 12.24 4.58
CA ASN A 114 -19.26 12.80 3.97
C ASN A 114 -20.13 11.73 3.31
N LEU A 115 -19.57 10.57 2.92
CA LEU A 115 -20.32 9.46 2.35
C LEU A 115 -21.03 8.61 3.41
N LEU A 116 -20.78 8.88 4.70
CA LEU A 116 -21.46 8.22 5.81
C LEU A 116 -22.80 8.90 6.14
N LEU A 117 -23.73 8.11 6.70
CA LEU A 117 -25.05 8.61 7.12
C LEU A 117 -24.93 9.60 8.29
N ASP A 118 -24.09 9.30 9.28
CA ASP A 118 -23.86 10.16 10.44
C ASP A 118 -22.57 10.95 10.29
N ARG A 119 -22.67 12.15 9.72
CA ARG A 119 -21.50 13.01 9.43
C ARG A 119 -21.00 13.82 10.63
N GLN A 120 -21.75 13.83 11.74
CA GLN A 120 -21.42 14.69 12.89
C GLN A 120 -20.45 14.01 13.85
N THR A 121 -20.53 12.68 13.96
CA THR A 121 -19.71 11.93 14.93
C THR A 121 -18.75 10.95 14.27
N THR A 122 -18.75 10.83 12.94
CA THR A 122 -17.84 9.96 12.19
C THR A 122 -16.64 10.72 11.63
N GLY A 123 -15.52 10.00 11.47
CA GLY A 123 -14.31 10.53 10.85
C GLY A 123 -13.51 9.44 10.14
N ALA A 124 -12.20 9.68 9.96
CA ALA A 124 -11.30 8.79 9.23
C ALA A 124 -11.42 7.31 9.59
N LYS A 125 -11.55 6.99 10.88
CA LYS A 125 -11.68 5.60 11.35
C LYS A 125 -12.94 4.87 10.87
N ASP A 126 -13.98 5.62 10.52
CA ASP A 126 -15.31 5.10 10.20
C ASP A 126 -15.56 5.01 8.68
N CYS A 127 -14.78 5.73 7.87
CA CYS A 127 -14.96 5.81 6.41
C CYS A 127 -13.93 4.99 5.59
N ASN A 128 -13.13 4.14 6.24
CA ASN A 128 -12.00 3.45 5.63
C ASN A 128 -12.12 1.91 5.61
N ALA A 129 -13.34 1.41 5.50
CA ALA A 129 -13.64 -0.02 5.60
C ALA A 129 -12.83 -0.91 4.64
N CYS A 130 -12.51 -0.43 3.43
CA CYS A 130 -11.74 -1.22 2.46
C CYS A 130 -10.26 -1.32 2.83
N GLY A 131 -9.63 -0.21 3.25
CA GLY A 131 -8.25 -0.21 3.75
C GLY A 131 -8.09 -1.09 4.99
N GLN A 132 -8.99 -0.94 5.96
CA GLN A 132 -9.04 -1.77 7.18
C GLN A 132 -9.21 -3.27 6.86
N LEU A 133 -10.07 -3.59 5.90
CA LEU A 133 -10.28 -4.97 5.48
C LEU A 133 -9.04 -5.54 4.79
N LEU A 134 -8.38 -4.78 3.91
CA LEU A 134 -7.19 -5.25 3.22
C LEU A 134 -6.05 -5.49 4.21
N ASP A 135 -5.78 -4.53 5.08
CA ASP A 135 -4.73 -4.60 6.10
C ASP A 135 -4.89 -5.85 6.99
N SER A 136 -6.06 -6.00 7.61
CA SER A 136 -6.34 -7.14 8.48
C SER A 136 -6.29 -8.49 7.74
N ARG A 137 -6.67 -8.52 6.46
CA ARG A 137 -6.60 -9.74 5.65
C ARG A 137 -5.18 -10.11 5.24
N LEU A 138 -4.32 -9.15 4.91
CA LEU A 138 -2.93 -9.41 4.58
C LEU A 138 -2.18 -9.99 5.79
N GLU A 139 -2.36 -9.39 6.96
CA GLU A 139 -1.79 -9.92 8.21
C GLU A 139 -2.32 -11.32 8.53
N ALA A 140 -3.63 -11.55 8.43
CA ALA A 140 -4.23 -12.86 8.66
C ALA A 140 -3.82 -13.93 7.63
N LEU A 141 -3.19 -13.55 6.53
CA LEU A 141 -2.60 -14.44 5.54
C LEU A 141 -1.08 -14.64 5.75
N GLY A 142 -0.52 -14.10 6.83
CA GLY A 142 0.87 -14.29 7.22
C GLY A 142 1.83 -13.21 6.73
N ALA A 143 1.33 -12.16 6.08
CA ALA A 143 2.16 -11.04 5.66
C ALA A 143 2.65 -10.23 6.88
N THR A 144 3.83 -9.64 6.78
CA THR A 144 4.42 -8.83 7.84
C THR A 144 4.12 -7.36 7.64
N ARG A 145 3.40 -6.73 8.57
CA ARG A 145 3.14 -5.29 8.52
C ARG A 145 4.41 -4.50 8.85
N ILE A 146 4.79 -3.55 8.00
CA ILE A 146 6.01 -2.72 8.17
C ILE A 146 5.71 -1.36 8.80
N HIS A 147 4.51 -0.83 8.59
CA HIS A 147 4.09 0.46 9.10
C HIS A 147 2.61 0.38 9.50
N GLU A 148 2.20 1.17 10.49
CA GLU A 148 0.82 1.15 10.99
C GLU A 148 -0.17 1.54 9.88
N LEU A 149 -1.38 0.97 9.96
CA LEU A 149 -2.48 1.28 9.05
C LEU A 149 -2.80 2.78 9.13
N GLY A 150 -2.67 3.48 8.01
CA GLY A 150 -3.12 4.86 7.87
C GLY A 150 -4.59 4.94 7.49
N LEU A 151 -5.29 5.95 7.99
CA LEU A 151 -6.69 6.21 7.69
C LEU A 151 -6.84 7.72 7.44
N ALA A 152 -7.03 8.11 6.19
CA ALA A 152 -7.24 9.52 5.83
C ALA A 152 -8.72 9.80 5.56
N ASP A 153 -9.13 11.05 5.82
CA ASP A 153 -10.51 11.51 5.59
C ASP A 153 -10.52 12.71 4.63
N GLU A 154 -11.07 12.52 3.43
CA GLU A 154 -11.23 13.56 2.41
C GLU A 154 -12.01 14.77 2.95
N ARG A 155 -12.99 14.55 3.83
CA ARG A 155 -13.75 15.64 4.48
C ARG A 155 -12.83 16.60 5.24
N THR A 156 -11.73 16.11 5.78
CA THR A 156 -10.75 16.89 6.56
C THR A 156 -9.58 17.37 5.71
N GLY A 157 -9.56 17.10 4.41
CA GLY A 157 -8.45 17.45 3.53
C GLY A 157 -7.29 16.45 3.56
N MET A 158 -7.52 15.22 4.05
CA MET A 158 -6.52 14.14 4.09
C MET A 158 -5.23 14.51 4.85
N GLU A 159 -5.35 15.26 5.96
CA GLU A 159 -4.23 15.73 6.77
C GLU A 159 -3.32 14.58 7.28
N GLU A 160 -3.84 13.35 7.32
CA GLU A 160 -3.12 12.16 7.76
C GLU A 160 -2.11 11.60 6.73
N VAL A 161 -2.25 11.94 5.44
CA VAL A 161 -1.42 11.37 4.36
C VAL A 161 0.06 11.73 4.54
N GLU A 162 0.34 13.01 4.76
CA GLU A 162 1.71 13.54 4.87
C GLU A 162 2.50 12.95 6.06
N PRO A 163 1.97 12.95 7.31
CA PRO A 163 2.62 12.25 8.41
C PRO A 163 2.79 10.76 8.16
N TRP A 164 1.82 10.11 7.52
CA TRP A 164 1.87 8.68 7.24
C TRP A 164 2.95 8.32 6.22
N ILE A 165 3.10 9.08 5.13
CA ILE A 165 4.18 8.87 4.15
C ILE A 165 5.56 9.02 4.80
N LYS A 166 5.74 10.03 5.66
CA LYS A 166 7.00 10.23 6.40
C LYS A 166 7.32 9.04 7.31
N GLY A 167 6.33 8.59 8.09
CA GLY A 167 6.46 7.41 8.95
C GLY A 167 6.74 6.13 8.17
N LEU A 168 6.14 5.98 6.99
CA LEU A 168 6.37 4.85 6.09
C LEU A 168 7.84 4.80 5.63
N TRP A 169 8.42 5.91 5.17
CA TRP A 169 9.82 5.94 4.73
C TRP A 169 10.80 5.62 5.87
N GLU A 170 10.53 6.13 7.07
CA GLU A 170 11.31 5.79 8.26
C GLU A 170 11.23 4.30 8.62
N ALA A 171 10.07 3.68 8.43
CA ALA A 171 9.88 2.26 8.68
C ALA A 171 10.58 1.40 7.62
N LEU A 172 10.43 1.77 6.34
CA LEU A 172 11.06 1.10 5.21
C LEU A 172 12.60 1.13 5.31
N GLY A 173 13.19 2.24 5.75
CA GLY A 173 14.65 2.35 5.94
C GLY A 173 15.23 1.46 7.04
N LYS A 174 14.37 0.79 7.83
CA LYS A 174 14.77 -0.15 8.90
C LYS A 174 14.56 -1.61 8.50
N ILE A 175 14.06 -1.86 7.30
CA ILE A 175 13.83 -3.22 6.82
C ILE A 175 15.16 -3.81 6.37
N GLU A 176 15.57 -4.90 7.01
CA GLU A 176 16.69 -5.77 6.62
C GLU A 176 16.35 -6.65 5.41
#